data_AF-A0A2S6IHJ5-F1
#
_entry.id   AF-A0A2S6IHJ5-F1
#
_cell.length_a   1.000
_cell.length_b   1.000
_cell.length_c   1.000
_cell.angle_alpha   90.00
_cell.angle_beta   90.00
_cell.angle_gamma   90.00
#
_symmetry.space_group_name_H-M   'P 1'
#
loop_
_entity.id
_entity.type
_entity.pdbx_description
1 polymer ?
#
loop_
_entity_poly.entity_id
_entity_poly.type
_entity_poly.pdbx_seq_one_letter_code
_entity_poly.pdbx_strand_id
1 'polypeptide(L)' 'MPIKNTFLQLINGFVIFIGAILLLYTFINEDANILFKVFGVILIMFGAYRASTHWVAHKDDHLSEEEEE' A
#
# COMPACT_ATOMS: atom_id res chain seq x y z
N MET A 1 -4.25 5.09 21.52
CA MET A 1 -4.58 3.66 21.39
C MET A 1 -3.50 2.93 20.61
N PRO A 2 -3.13 1.69 20.94
CA PRO A 2 -2.34 0.87 20.02
C PRO A 2 -3.23 0.54 18.81
N ILE A 3 -2.85 0.99 17.62
CA ILE A 3 -3.53 0.65 16.36
C ILE A 3 -3.46 -0.88 16.25
N LYS A 4 -4.59 -1.55 16.51
CA LYS A 4 -4.70 -3.00 16.40
C LYS A 4 -4.63 -3.31 14.89
N ASN A 5 -3.47 -3.82 14.45
CA ASN A 5 -3.07 -4.15 13.07
C ASN A 5 -2.06 -3.19 12.38
N THR A 6 -1.23 -2.46 13.14
CA THR A 6 -0.07 -1.71 12.59
C THR A 6 0.77 -2.50 11.59
N PHE A 7 0.98 -3.80 11.83
CA PHE A 7 1.79 -4.65 10.95
C PHE A 7 1.18 -4.83 9.54
N LEU A 8 -0.15 -4.93 9.44
CA LEU A 8 -0.84 -5.03 8.15
C LEU A 8 -0.80 -3.73 7.37
N GLN A 9 -0.93 -2.57 8.04
CA GLN A 9 -0.72 -1.27 7.42
C GLN A 9 0.74 -1.09 6.94
N LEU A 10 1.71 -1.52 7.75
CA LEU A 10 3.13 -1.53 7.40
C LEU A 10 3.41 -2.39 6.17
N ILE A 11 2.80 -3.59 6.08
CA ILE A 11 2.91 -4.45 4.90
C ILE A 11 2.34 -3.76 3.66
N ASN A 12 1.18 -3.11 3.77
CA ASN A 12 0.56 -2.42 2.64
C ASN A 12 1.49 -1.31 2.10
N GLY A 13 2.08 -0.50 2.98
CA GLY A 13 3.07 0.52 2.61
C GLY A 13 4.35 -0.08 2.02
N PHE A 14 4.83 -1.19 2.59
CA PHE A 14 6.04 -1.89 2.13
C PHE A 14 5.90 -2.45 0.71
N VAL A 15 4.73 -2.97 0.34
CA VAL A 15 4.42 -3.44 -1.02
C VAL A 15 4.52 -2.29 -2.03
N ILE A 16 3.97 -1.11 -1.70
CA ILE A 16 4.05 0.08 -2.54
C ILE A 16 5.52 0.51 -2.69
N PHE A 17 6.28 0.50 -1.59
CA PHE A 17 7.70 0.87 -1.59
C PHE A 17 8.54 -0.05 -2.49
N ILE A 18 8.34 -1.36 -2.41
CA ILE A 18 9.01 -2.32 -3.31
C ILE A 18 8.62 -2.07 -4.78
N GLY A 19 7.32 -1.85 -5.06
CA GLY A 19 6.86 -1.54 -6.40
C GLY A 19 7.51 -0.27 -6.97
N ALA A 20 7.66 0.77 -6.15
CA ALA A 20 8.34 2.01 -6.53
C ALA A 20 9.82 1.80 -6.81
N ILE A 21 10.54 1.04 -5.96
CA ILE A 21 11.95 0.69 -6.19
C ILE A 21 12.10 -0.11 -7.48
N LEU A 22 11.22 -1.07 -7.74
CA LEU A 22 11.28 -1.88 -8.96
C LEU A 22 11.07 -1.00 -10.20
N LEU A 23 10.12 -0.08 -10.17
CA LEU A 23 9.91 0.87 -11.27
C LEU A 23 11.15 1.76 -11.47
N LEU A 24 11.72 2.31 -10.40
CA LEU A 24 12.95 3.10 -10.48
C LEU A 24 14.11 2.29 -11.10
N TYR A 25 14.26 1.03 -10.69
CA TYR A 25 15.25 0.12 -11.30
C TYR A 25 15.07 -0.01 -12.81
N THR A 26 13.83 -0.17 -13.29
CA THR A 26 13.52 -0.24 -14.73
C THR A 26 13.63 1.09 -15.47
N PHE A 27 13.63 2.22 -14.76
CA PHE A 27 13.85 3.54 -15.35
C PHE A 27 15.33 3.84 -15.52
N ILE A 28 16.17 3.38 -14.59
CA ILE A 28 17.62 3.61 -14.62
C ILE A 28 18.32 2.61 -15.54
N ASN A 29 17.85 1.37 -15.62
CA ASN A 29 18.43 0.34 -16.49
C ASN A 29 17.62 0.20 -17.78
N GLU A 30 18.14 0.71 -18.88
CA GLU A 30 17.50 0.66 -20.21
C GLU A 30 17.32 -0.77 -20.73
N ASP A 31 18.17 -1.70 -20.31
CA ASP A 31 18.09 -3.13 -20.66
C ASP A 31 17.15 -3.94 -19.75
N ALA A 32 16.50 -3.30 -18.77
CA ALA A 32 15.58 -4.00 -17.88
C ALA A 32 14.38 -4.56 -18.65
N ASN A 33 14.07 -5.83 -18.41
CA ASN A 33 12.94 -6.48 -19.05
C ASN A 33 11.63 -5.73 -18.77
N ILE A 34 10.84 -5.45 -19.81
CA ILE A 34 9.54 -4.77 -19.73
C ILE A 34 8.59 -5.41 -18.71
N LEU A 35 8.72 -6.73 -18.47
CA LEU A 35 7.95 -7.45 -17.45
C LEU A 35 8.16 -6.88 -16.05
N PHE A 36 9.37 -6.40 -15.70
CA PHE A 36 9.62 -5.76 -14.41
C PHE A 36 8.88 -4.43 -14.27
N LYS A 37 8.73 -3.68 -15.38
CA LYS A 37 7.98 -2.42 -15.39
C LYS A 37 6.49 -2.70 -15.17
N VAL A 38 5.93 -3.67 -15.88
CA VAL A 38 4.53 -4.10 -15.70
C VAL A 38 4.30 -4.62 -14.29
N PHE A 39 5.19 -5.47 -13.77
CA PHE A 39 5.08 -6.03 -12.43
C PHE A 39 5.18 -4.95 -11.34
N GLY A 40 6.06 -3.96 -11.52
CA GLY A 40 6.17 -2.81 -10.62
C GLY A 40 4.88 -2.00 -10.54
N VAL A 41 4.22 -1.75 -11.68
CA VAL A 41 2.92 -1.08 -11.70
C VAL A 41 1.86 -1.90 -10.96
N ILE A 42 1.80 -3.21 -11.20
CA ILE A 42 0.84 -4.11 -10.53
C ILE A 42 1.03 -4.08 -9.01
N LEU A 43 2.28 -4.12 -8.53
CA LEU A 43 2.57 -4.04 -7.09
C LEU A 43 2.10 -2.72 -6.47
N ILE A 44 2.34 -1.59 -7.13
CA ILE A 44 1.86 -0.29 -6.64
C ILE A 44 0.34 -0.25 -6.62
N MET A 45 -0.33 -0.66 -7.70
CA MET A 45 -1.79 -0.67 -7.76
C MET A 45 -2.41 -1.57 -6.70
N PHE A 46 -1.83 -2.77 -6.50
CA PHE A 46 -2.30 -3.71 -5.49
C PHE A 46 -2.10 -3.18 -4.06
N GLY A 47 -0.93 -2.61 -3.77
CA GLY A 47 -0.64 -1.98 -2.49
C GLY A 47 -1.56 -0.80 -2.20
N ALA A 48 -1.77 0.07 -3.19
CA ALA A 48 -2.67 1.22 -3.10
C ALA A 48 -4.13 0.79 -2.91
N TYR A 49 -4.59 -0.24 -3.59
CA TYR A 49 -5.93 -0.81 -3.40
C TYR A 49 -6.12 -1.29 -1.96
N ARG A 50 -5.20 -2.08 -1.43
CA ARG A 50 -5.25 -2.56 -0.04
C ARG A 50 -5.17 -1.43 1.00
N ALA A 51 -4.35 -0.42 0.74
CA ALA A 51 -4.26 0.74 1.62
C ALA A 51 -5.58 1.53 1.62
N SER A 52 -6.19 1.70 0.45
CA SER A 52 -7.46 2.43 0.29
C SER A 52 -8.62 1.68 0.96
N THR A 53 -8.72 0.37 0.77
CA THR A 53 -9.78 -0.44 1.41
C THR A 53 -9.63 -0.46 2.93
N HIS A 54 -8.40 -0.57 3.45
CA HIS A 54 -8.14 -0.46 4.88
C HIS A 54 -8.51 0.93 5.41
N TRP A 55 -8.19 2.00 4.68
CA TRP A 55 -8.55 3.35 5.09
C TRP A 55 -10.07 3.52 5.17
N VAL A 56 -10.82 3.07 4.15
CA VAL A 56 -12.29 3.13 4.15
C VAL A 56 -12.89 2.36 5.32
N ALA A 57 -12.37 1.17 5.62
CA ALA A 57 -12.89 0.31 6.68
C ALA A 57 -12.75 0.90 8.09
N HIS A 58 -11.76 1.76 8.33
CA HIS A 58 -11.44 2.32 9.64
C HIS A 58 -11.67 3.83 9.73
N LYS A 59 -12.23 4.43 8.68
CA LYS A 59 -12.41 5.89 8.59
C LYS A 59 -13.39 6.40 9.64
N ASP A 60 -14.44 5.62 9.92
CA ASP A 60 -15.55 6.03 10.80
C ASP A 60 -15.44 5.45 12.22
N ASP A 61 -14.35 4.74 12.55
CA ASP A 61 -14.11 4.16 13.89
C ASP A 61 -14.12 5.23 15.00
N HIS A 62 -13.80 6.48 14.67
CA HIS A 62 -13.82 7.62 15.59
C HIS A 62 -15.22 8.15 15.90
N LEU A 63 -16.24 7.79 15.12
CA LEU A 63 -17.62 8.25 15.31
C LEU A 63 -18.43 7.26 16.16
N SER A 64 -18.10 5.97 16.11
CA SER A 64 -18.75 4.94 16.92
C SER A 64 -18.42 5.03 18.42
N GLU A 65 -17.30 5.64 18.80
CA GLU A 65 -16.91 5.80 20.21
C GLU A 65 -17.64 6.96 20.91
N GLU A 66 -18.16 7.96 20.16
CA GLU A 66 -18.92 9.09 20.73
C GLU A 66 -20.40 8.74 21.03
N GLU A 67 -20.94 7.67 20.46
CA GLU A 67 -22.33 7.24 20.71
C GLU A 67 -22.48 6.27 21.91
N GLU A 68 -21.37 5.80 22.50
CA GLU A 68 -21.37 4.86 23.65
C GLU A 68 -21.07 5.52 25.02
N GLU A 69 -20.89 6.85 25.12
CA GLU A 69 -20.82 7.64 26.38
C GLU A 69 -22.14 8.36 26.71
#